data_AF-A0A8J5BQ49-F1
#
_entry.id   AF-A0A8J5BQ49-F1
#
_cell.length_a   1.000
_cell.length_b   1.000
_cell.length_c   1.000
_cell.angle_alpha   90.00
_cell.angle_beta   90.00
_cell.angle_gamma   90.00
#
_symmetry.space_group_name_H-M   'P 1'
#
loop_
_entity.id
_entity.type
_entity.pdbx_description
1 polymer ?
#
loop_
_entity_poly.entity_id
_entity_poly.type
_entity_poly.pdbx_seq_one_letter_code
_entity_poly.pdbx_strand_id
1 'polypeptide(L)'
;MRKLGTIDLEILHLAVKENGTFNETNLENSELKRLGVGKILDSLGTLKDRKFLSLNSDGSFSITPVAKEILWTENIPVWARILRLLQIKSCNMDQIIDILRLPEDKILEEIEKLRQNQLVLMSPQRQDDKIVKVYEILPEGIEQIDKTEKEGFDKIKFGQIEPEFEILSLIDEVTKEIQDSQIEPYKKTRIVEKLSTLKKKLDI
;
A
#
# COMPACT_ATOMS: atom_id res chain seq x y z
N MET A 1 6.78 -14.16 -1.76
CA MET A 1 5.67 -14.33 -0.80
C MET A 1 5.03 -15.72 -0.78
N ARG A 2 4.65 -16.26 0.38
CA ARG A 2 3.72 -17.42 0.46
C ARG A 2 2.33 -16.94 0.04
N LYS A 3 1.91 -17.21 -1.20
CA LYS A 3 0.62 -16.72 -1.74
C LYS A 3 -0.53 -17.05 -0.76
N LEU A 4 -1.29 -16.03 -0.40
CA LEU A 4 -2.47 -16.15 0.44
C LEU A 4 -3.68 -16.30 -0.49
N GLY A 5 -4.57 -17.26 -0.21
CA GLY A 5 -5.82 -17.36 -0.96
C GLY A 5 -6.82 -16.27 -0.54
N THR A 6 -7.87 -16.06 -1.32
CA THR A 6 -8.96 -15.15 -0.97
C THR A 6 -9.68 -15.56 0.31
N ILE A 7 -9.93 -16.86 0.50
CA ILE A 7 -10.57 -17.40 1.71
C ILE A 7 -9.66 -17.21 2.92
N ASP A 8 -8.37 -17.51 2.75
CA ASP A 8 -7.35 -17.29 3.78
C ASP A 8 -7.33 -15.82 4.23
N LEU A 9 -7.43 -14.86 3.29
CA LEU A 9 -7.51 -13.44 3.59
C LEU A 9 -8.75 -13.10 4.42
N GLU A 10 -9.92 -13.58 4.02
CA GLU A 10 -11.17 -13.31 4.72
C GLU A 10 -11.16 -13.86 6.16
N ILE A 11 -10.57 -15.03 6.39
CA ILE A 11 -10.42 -15.61 7.73
C ILE A 11 -9.45 -14.79 8.58
N LEU A 12 -8.28 -14.42 8.05
CA LEU A 12 -7.32 -13.59 8.79
C LEU A 12 -7.88 -12.19 9.07
N HIS A 13 -8.64 -11.63 8.13
CA HIS A 13 -9.33 -10.36 8.30
C HIS A 13 -10.39 -10.42 9.39
N LEU A 14 -11.17 -11.50 9.48
CA LEU A 14 -12.10 -11.71 10.60
C LEU A 14 -11.36 -11.64 11.93
N ALA A 15 -10.23 -12.35 12.06
CA ALA A 15 -9.42 -12.29 13.28
C ALA A 15 -9.00 -10.85 13.63
N VAL A 16 -8.61 -10.05 12.63
CA VAL A 16 -8.23 -8.63 12.83
C VAL A 16 -9.42 -7.77 13.24
N LYS A 17 -10.62 -8.01 12.69
CA LYS A 17 -11.85 -7.30 13.09
C LYS A 17 -12.24 -7.61 14.54
N GLU A 18 -12.01 -8.85 14.97
CA GLU A 18 -12.29 -9.36 16.33
C GLU A 18 -11.10 -9.17 17.29
N ASN A 19 -10.30 -8.12 17.11
CA ASN A 19 -9.16 -7.77 17.99
C ASN A 19 -8.08 -8.85 18.15
N GLY A 20 -7.97 -9.76 17.18
CA GLY A 20 -6.90 -10.74 17.06
C GLY A 20 -7.32 -12.19 17.34
N THR A 21 -8.52 -12.42 17.89
CA THR A 21 -9.00 -13.77 18.24
C THR A 21 -10.44 -13.92 17.82
N PHE A 22 -10.79 -15.07 17.22
CA PHE A 22 -12.15 -15.37 16.79
C PHE A 22 -12.53 -16.82 17.10
N ASN A 23 -13.82 -17.11 17.18
CA ASN A 23 -14.37 -18.44 17.41
C ASN A 23 -15.47 -18.79 16.39
N GLU A 24 -16.14 -19.92 16.60
CA GLU A 24 -17.25 -20.40 15.75
C GLU A 24 -18.39 -19.37 15.65
N THR A 25 -18.78 -18.74 16.76
CA THR A 25 -19.81 -17.71 16.76
C THR A 25 -19.43 -16.50 15.91
N ASN A 26 -18.16 -16.09 15.91
CA ASN A 26 -17.69 -15.03 15.01
C ASN A 26 -17.79 -15.47 13.54
N LEU A 27 -17.41 -16.71 13.21
CA LEU A 27 -17.49 -17.25 11.85
C LEU A 27 -18.94 -17.29 11.33
N GLU A 28 -19.87 -17.79 12.15
CA GLU A 28 -21.30 -17.88 11.80
C GLU A 28 -21.95 -16.52 11.59
N ASN A 29 -21.49 -15.50 12.31
CA ASN A 29 -21.99 -14.12 12.17
C ASN A 29 -21.29 -13.33 11.06
N SER A 30 -20.28 -13.92 10.40
CA SER A 30 -19.54 -13.29 9.32
C SER A 30 -20.04 -13.71 7.94
N GLU A 31 -19.57 -13.02 6.90
CA GLU A 31 -19.81 -13.40 5.50
C GLU A 31 -19.17 -14.76 5.13
N LEU A 32 -18.23 -15.28 5.93
CA LEU A 32 -17.58 -16.57 5.67
C LEU A 32 -18.56 -17.75 5.70
N LYS A 33 -19.70 -17.63 6.39
CA LYS A 33 -20.74 -18.68 6.46
C LYS A 33 -21.21 -19.17 5.08
N ARG A 34 -21.11 -18.32 4.05
CA ARG A 34 -21.48 -18.66 2.66
C ARG A 34 -20.56 -19.72 2.02
N LEU A 35 -19.34 -19.91 2.53
CA LEU A 35 -18.33 -20.79 1.93
C LEU A 35 -18.54 -22.27 2.27
N GLY A 36 -19.40 -22.57 3.24
CA GLY A 36 -19.67 -23.91 3.76
C GLY A 36 -18.58 -24.39 4.73
N VAL A 37 -19.00 -25.23 5.69
CA VAL A 37 -18.16 -25.67 6.82
C VAL A 37 -16.86 -26.35 6.37
N GLY A 38 -16.92 -27.25 5.38
CA GLY A 38 -15.74 -27.99 4.90
C GLY A 38 -14.62 -27.07 4.40
N LYS A 39 -14.94 -26.07 3.57
CA LYS A 39 -13.94 -25.13 3.03
C LYS A 39 -13.31 -24.28 4.13
N ILE A 40 -14.11 -23.85 5.12
CA ILE A 40 -13.61 -23.08 6.26
C ILE A 40 -12.63 -23.94 7.06
N LEU A 41 -12.98 -25.18 7.37
CA LEU A 41 -12.11 -26.10 8.12
C LEU A 41 -10.79 -26.40 7.38
N ASP A 42 -10.85 -26.61 6.06
CA ASP A 42 -9.66 -26.84 5.24
C ASP A 42 -8.72 -25.63 5.26
N SER A 43 -9.27 -24.41 5.11
CA SER A 43 -8.48 -23.18 5.21
C SER A 43 -7.95 -22.93 6.61
N LEU A 44 -8.74 -23.18 7.67
CA LEU A 44 -8.27 -23.07 9.06
C LEU A 44 -7.10 -24.02 9.35
N GLY A 45 -7.20 -25.27 8.88
CA GLY A 45 -6.11 -26.25 8.97
C GLY A 45 -4.85 -25.75 8.25
N THR A 46 -5.01 -25.30 7.01
CA THR A 46 -3.90 -24.76 6.20
C THR A 46 -3.25 -23.54 6.85
N LEU A 47 -4.05 -22.59 7.36
CA LEU A 47 -3.56 -21.39 8.04
C LEU A 47 -2.82 -21.72 9.33
N LYS A 48 -3.33 -22.69 10.11
CA LYS A 48 -2.66 -23.19 11.32
C LYS A 48 -1.32 -23.84 10.97
N ASP A 49 -1.28 -24.72 9.98
CA ASP A 49 -0.06 -25.43 9.59
C ASP A 49 1.01 -24.47 9.04
N ARG A 50 0.59 -23.42 8.34
CA ARG A 50 1.46 -22.32 7.89
C ARG A 50 1.89 -21.37 9.02
N LYS A 51 1.41 -21.57 10.25
CA LYS A 51 1.62 -20.74 11.45
C LYS A 51 1.03 -19.34 11.35
N PHE A 52 -0.01 -19.16 10.56
CA PHE A 52 -0.75 -17.89 10.46
C PHE A 52 -1.85 -17.76 11.50
N LEU A 53 -2.37 -18.90 11.98
CA LEU A 53 -3.27 -18.98 13.12
C LEU A 53 -2.68 -19.89 14.21
N SER A 54 -3.03 -19.62 15.47
CA SER A 54 -2.85 -20.53 16.60
C SER A 54 -4.20 -20.96 17.15
N LEU A 55 -4.36 -22.25 17.44
CA LEU A 55 -5.54 -22.78 18.13
C LEU A 55 -5.31 -22.67 19.65
N ASN A 56 -6.21 -21.97 20.33
CA ASN A 56 -6.20 -21.80 21.78
C ASN A 56 -6.86 -22.99 22.48
N SER A 57 -6.66 -23.10 23.80
CA SER A 57 -7.19 -24.20 24.61
C SER A 57 -8.72 -24.22 24.70
N ASP A 58 -9.38 -23.08 24.49
CA ASP A 58 -10.83 -22.91 24.48
C ASP A 58 -11.47 -23.18 23.10
N GLY A 59 -10.67 -23.58 22.11
CA GLY A 59 -11.13 -23.83 20.74
C GLY A 59 -11.20 -22.59 19.85
N SER A 60 -10.86 -21.40 20.35
CA SER A 60 -10.75 -20.19 19.54
C SER A 60 -9.44 -20.14 18.74
N PHE A 61 -9.40 -19.31 17.70
CA PHE A 61 -8.22 -19.09 16.86
C PHE A 61 -7.69 -17.67 17.04
N SER A 62 -6.38 -17.53 17.21
CA SER A 62 -5.70 -16.23 17.24
C SER A 62 -4.82 -16.03 16.01
N ILE A 63 -4.83 -14.81 15.46
CA ILE A 63 -3.89 -14.42 14.41
C ILE A 63 -2.48 -14.26 14.97
N THR A 64 -1.50 -14.87 14.30
CA THR A 64 -0.10 -14.82 14.75
C THR A 64 0.60 -13.53 14.29
N PRO A 65 1.71 -13.13 14.92
CA PRO A 65 2.53 -12.01 14.44
C PRO A 65 2.98 -12.18 12.99
N VAL A 66 3.33 -13.40 12.58
CA VAL A 66 3.75 -13.73 11.21
C VAL A 66 2.64 -13.45 10.19
N ALA A 67 1.37 -13.71 10.54
CA ALA A 67 0.25 -13.34 9.68
C ALA A 67 0.02 -11.83 9.64
N LYS A 68 0.19 -11.13 10.78
CA LYS A 68 0.10 -9.67 10.84
C LYS A 68 1.17 -9.00 9.95
N GLU A 69 2.36 -9.58 9.86
CA GLU A 69 3.44 -9.09 8.97
C GLU A 69 3.09 -9.12 7.48
N ILE A 70 2.04 -9.82 7.07
CA ILE A 70 1.64 -9.87 5.66
C ILE A 70 1.00 -8.53 5.24
N LEU A 71 0.01 -8.05 5.99
CA LEU A 71 -0.83 -6.90 5.60
C LEU A 71 -1.07 -5.86 6.71
N TRP A 72 -0.76 -6.14 7.98
CA TRP A 72 -1.23 -5.32 9.11
C TRP A 72 -0.13 -4.78 10.02
N THR A 73 1.13 -5.10 9.75
CA THR A 73 2.26 -4.51 10.48
C THR A 73 2.53 -3.06 10.01
N GLU A 74 2.93 -2.21 10.94
CA GLU A 74 3.29 -0.82 10.66
C GLU A 74 4.68 -0.68 10.02
N ASN A 75 5.51 -1.73 10.09
CA ASN A 75 6.84 -1.77 9.49
C ASN A 75 6.81 -1.83 7.95
N ILE A 76 5.63 -2.01 7.36
CA ILE A 76 5.46 -2.11 5.91
C ILE A 76 4.74 -0.85 5.42
N PRO A 77 5.30 -0.13 4.44
CA PRO A 77 4.66 1.05 3.87
C PRO A 77 3.25 0.77 3.36
N VAL A 78 2.39 1.79 3.42
CA VAL A 78 0.98 1.69 3.02
C VAL A 78 0.84 1.23 1.56
N TRP A 79 1.60 1.80 0.62
CA TRP A 79 1.59 1.34 -0.78
C TRP A 79 1.86 -0.17 -0.92
N ALA A 80 2.78 -0.72 -0.13
CA ALA A 80 3.16 -2.12 -0.22
C ALA A 80 2.06 -3.02 0.32
N ARG A 81 1.39 -2.57 1.39
CA ARG A 81 0.20 -3.24 1.95
C ARG A 81 -0.95 -3.23 0.94
N ILE A 82 -1.16 -2.13 0.21
CA ILE A 82 -2.15 -2.04 -0.88
C ILE A 82 -1.81 -3.03 -2.00
N LEU A 83 -0.58 -3.03 -2.52
CA LEU A 83 -0.20 -3.95 -3.59
C LEU A 83 -0.30 -5.42 -3.17
N ARG A 84 0.11 -5.77 -1.94
CA ARG A 84 -0.06 -7.14 -1.41
C ARG A 84 -1.51 -7.56 -1.33
N LEU A 85 -2.41 -6.66 -0.90
CA LEU A 85 -3.84 -6.92 -0.90
C LEU A 85 -4.35 -7.16 -2.33
N LEU A 86 -4.01 -6.27 -3.27
CA LEU A 86 -4.44 -6.35 -4.65
C LEU A 86 -3.86 -7.56 -5.41
N GLN A 87 -2.72 -8.09 -4.97
CA GLN A 87 -2.15 -9.35 -5.47
C GLN A 87 -3.00 -10.57 -5.07
N ILE A 88 -3.75 -10.49 -3.97
CA ILE A 88 -4.64 -11.56 -3.52
C ILE A 88 -5.99 -11.46 -4.22
N LYS A 89 -6.57 -10.25 -4.27
CA LYS A 89 -7.87 -9.99 -4.91
C LYS A 89 -8.01 -8.54 -5.35
N SER A 90 -8.77 -8.32 -6.42
CA SER A 90 -9.24 -6.99 -6.77
C SER A 90 -10.19 -6.45 -5.69
N CYS A 91 -10.12 -5.14 -5.44
CA CYS A 91 -10.88 -4.50 -4.36
C CYS A 91 -11.39 -3.12 -4.79
N ASN A 92 -12.55 -2.73 -4.27
CA ASN A 92 -12.98 -1.33 -4.27
C ASN A 92 -12.36 -0.57 -3.07
N MET A 93 -12.62 0.73 -2.99
CA MET A 93 -12.01 1.56 -1.94
C MET A 93 -12.45 1.18 -0.53
N ASP A 94 -13.75 0.94 -0.33
CA ASP A 94 -14.31 0.53 0.97
C ASP A 94 -13.70 -0.77 1.46
N GLN A 95 -13.48 -1.74 0.56
CA GLN A 95 -12.82 -3.00 0.86
C GLN A 95 -11.36 -2.81 1.28
N ILE A 96 -10.61 -1.93 0.60
CA ILE A 96 -9.21 -1.66 0.95
C ILE A 96 -9.13 -1.02 2.34
N ILE A 97 -10.01 -0.06 2.63
CA ILE A 97 -10.10 0.61 3.93
C ILE A 97 -10.46 -0.40 5.03
N ASP A 98 -11.49 -1.22 4.83
CA ASP A 98 -11.95 -2.19 5.82
C ASP A 98 -10.91 -3.29 6.08
N ILE A 99 -10.21 -3.76 5.04
CA ILE A 99 -9.20 -4.82 5.17
C ILE A 99 -7.93 -4.28 5.80
N LEU A 100 -7.38 -3.16 5.33
CA LEU A 100 -6.12 -2.62 5.84
C LEU A 100 -6.28 -1.88 7.17
N ARG A 101 -7.51 -1.51 7.55
CA ARG A 101 -7.84 -0.78 8.78
C ARG A 101 -7.07 0.54 8.87
N LEU A 102 -6.95 1.22 7.74
CA LEU A 102 -6.26 2.50 7.60
C LEU A 102 -7.24 3.61 7.23
N PRO A 103 -6.95 4.87 7.62
CA PRO A 103 -7.73 6.03 7.20
C PRO A 103 -7.87 6.15 5.67
N GLU A 104 -9.04 6.59 5.23
CA GLU A 104 -9.37 6.75 3.80
C GLU A 104 -8.40 7.69 3.07
N ASP A 105 -8.03 8.82 3.68
CA ASP A 105 -7.10 9.80 3.13
C ASP A 105 -5.74 9.20 2.81
N LYS A 106 -5.19 8.39 3.73
CA LYS A 106 -3.91 7.68 3.52
C LYS A 106 -3.99 6.66 2.38
N ILE A 107 -5.10 5.93 2.31
CA ILE A 107 -5.30 4.93 1.25
C ILE A 107 -5.46 5.63 -0.12
N LEU A 108 -6.23 6.71 -0.18
CA LEU A 108 -6.52 7.45 -1.38
C LEU A 108 -5.26 8.11 -1.96
N GLU A 109 -4.40 8.69 -1.11
CA GLU A 109 -3.12 9.26 -1.53
C GLU A 109 -2.22 8.18 -2.16
N GLU A 110 -2.05 7.05 -1.48
CA GLU A 110 -1.11 6.01 -1.91
C GLU A 110 -1.62 5.25 -3.14
N ILE A 111 -2.93 4.97 -3.23
CA ILE A 111 -3.48 4.28 -4.39
C ILE A 111 -3.41 5.14 -5.66
N GLU A 112 -3.53 6.47 -5.52
CA GLU A 112 -3.37 7.39 -6.64
C GLU A 112 -1.91 7.48 -7.10
N LYS A 113 -0.94 7.49 -6.16
CA LYS A 113 0.48 7.35 -6.49
C LYS A 113 0.75 6.06 -7.24
N LEU A 114 0.23 4.92 -6.75
CA LEU A 114 0.39 3.62 -7.41
C LEU A 114 -0.21 3.62 -8.82
N ARG A 115 -1.36 4.26 -9.02
CA ARG A 115 -2.02 4.39 -10.33
C ARG A 115 -1.21 5.26 -11.30
N GLN A 116 -0.68 6.39 -10.83
CA GLN A 116 0.16 7.28 -11.65
C GLN A 116 1.46 6.60 -12.09
N ASN A 117 2.00 5.70 -11.25
CA ASN A 117 3.18 4.90 -11.55
C ASN A 117 2.86 3.58 -12.29
N GLN A 118 1.65 3.42 -12.81
CA GLN A 118 1.23 2.23 -13.59
C GLN A 118 1.37 0.90 -12.85
N LEU A 119 1.29 0.91 -11.51
CA LEU A 119 1.35 -0.31 -10.69
C LEU A 119 -0.05 -0.88 -10.39
N VAL A 120 -1.07 -0.03 -10.48
CA VAL A 120 -2.47 -0.37 -10.21
C VAL A 120 -3.34 0.22 -11.31
N LEU A 121 -4.27 -0.59 -11.81
CA LEU A 121 -5.33 -0.17 -12.71
C LEU A 121 -6.59 0.12 -11.91
N MET A 122 -7.28 1.20 -12.25
CA MET A 122 -8.64 1.48 -11.78
C MET A 122 -9.61 1.24 -12.93
N SER A 123 -10.57 0.34 -12.74
CA SER A 123 -11.65 0.06 -13.68
C SER A 123 -13.02 0.35 -13.06
N PRO A 124 -13.91 1.07 -13.74
CA PRO A 124 -15.29 1.18 -13.31
C PRO A 124 -16.04 -0.14 -13.59
N GLN A 125 -16.63 -0.74 -12.56
CA GLN A 125 -17.42 -1.97 -12.68
C GLN A 125 -18.86 -1.72 -12.22
N ARG A 126 -19.82 -2.40 -12.86
CA ARG A 126 -21.21 -2.40 -12.41
C ARG A 126 -21.40 -3.49 -11.36
N GLN A 127 -21.78 -3.09 -10.15
CA GLN A 127 -22.13 -3.98 -9.05
C GLN A 127 -23.44 -3.47 -8.46
N ASP A 128 -24.46 -4.33 -8.37
CA ASP A 128 -25.79 -4.01 -7.81
C ASP A 128 -26.36 -2.69 -8.35
N ASP A 129 -26.36 -2.54 -9.68
CA ASP A 129 -26.81 -1.36 -10.43
C ASP A 129 -26.06 -0.04 -10.15
N LYS A 130 -24.95 -0.08 -9.41
CA LYS A 130 -24.06 1.06 -9.16
C LYS A 130 -22.73 0.90 -9.89
N ILE A 131 -22.14 2.02 -10.29
CA ILE A 131 -20.78 2.06 -10.82
C ILE A 131 -19.82 2.20 -9.64
N VAL A 132 -18.98 1.20 -9.44
CA VAL A 132 -17.99 1.14 -8.37
C VAL A 132 -16.59 1.12 -9.00
N LYS A 133 -15.67 1.91 -8.46
CA LYS A 133 -14.26 1.86 -8.86
C LYS A 133 -13.61 0.63 -8.24
N VAL A 134 -13.08 -0.26 -9.07
CA VAL A 134 -12.35 -1.45 -8.65
C VAL A 134 -10.89 -1.29 -9.04
N TYR A 135 -10.00 -1.62 -8.12
CA TYR A 135 -8.57 -1.54 -8.26
C TYR A 135 -7.98 -2.94 -8.45
N GLU A 136 -7.07 -3.06 -9.39
CA GLU A 136 -6.39 -4.30 -9.77
C GLU A 136 -4.90 -4.05 -9.87
N ILE A 137 -4.09 -4.98 -9.35
CA ILE A 137 -2.64 -4.88 -9.49
C ILE A 137 -2.23 -5.18 -10.94
N LEU A 138 -1.31 -4.38 -11.47
CA LEU A 138 -0.69 -4.60 -12.77
C LEU A 138 0.59 -5.45 -12.63
N PRO A 139 1.08 -6.09 -13.71
CA PRO A 139 2.32 -6.87 -13.68
C PRO A 139 3.50 -6.10 -13.06
N GLU A 140 3.63 -4.82 -13.36
CA GLU A 140 4.64 -3.90 -12.84
C GLU A 140 4.55 -3.78 -11.31
N GLY A 141 3.32 -3.74 -10.76
CA GLY A 141 3.09 -3.75 -9.32
C GLY A 141 3.52 -5.05 -8.65
N ILE A 142 3.34 -6.19 -9.33
CA ILE A 142 3.78 -7.51 -8.84
C ILE A 142 5.32 -7.56 -8.79
N GLU A 143 5.97 -7.16 -9.89
CA GLU A 143 7.43 -7.12 -9.99
C GLU A 143 8.03 -6.21 -8.92
N GLN A 144 7.42 -5.04 -8.71
CA GLN A 144 7.86 -4.08 -7.71
C GLN A 144 7.79 -4.65 -6.29
N ILE A 145 6.69 -5.33 -5.94
CA ILE A 145 6.59 -6.03 -4.65
C ILE A 145 7.67 -7.10 -4.54
N ASP A 146 7.79 -7.99 -5.53
CA ASP A 146 8.76 -9.09 -5.50
C ASP A 146 10.21 -8.61 -5.37
N LYS A 147 10.54 -7.46 -5.97
CA LYS A 147 11.83 -6.79 -5.81
C LYS A 147 12.04 -6.29 -4.38
N THR A 148 11.05 -5.59 -3.82
CA THR A 148 11.17 -5.05 -2.45
C THR A 148 11.18 -6.09 -1.36
N GLU A 149 10.57 -7.26 -1.56
CA GLU A 149 10.70 -8.37 -0.61
C GLU A 149 12.15 -8.86 -0.49
N LYS A 150 12.96 -8.68 -1.54
CA LYS A 150 14.38 -9.04 -1.57
C LYS A 150 15.29 -7.91 -1.11
N GLU A 151 14.97 -6.68 -1.51
CA GLU A 151 15.87 -5.52 -1.36
C GLU A 151 15.52 -4.60 -0.17
N GLY A 152 14.37 -4.80 0.46
CA GLY A 152 13.82 -3.91 1.50
C GLY A 152 12.94 -2.79 0.93
N PHE A 153 12.11 -2.20 1.80
CA PHE A 153 11.15 -1.16 1.43
C PHE A 153 11.73 0.27 1.44
N ASP A 154 12.93 0.46 2.00
CA ASP A 154 13.50 1.78 2.29
C ASP A 154 13.95 2.58 1.06
N LYS A 155 14.03 1.93 -0.11
CA LYS A 155 14.60 2.52 -1.34
C LYS A 155 13.57 3.15 -2.28
N ILE A 156 12.28 3.02 -1.97
CA ILE A 156 11.22 3.38 -2.92
C ILE A 156 10.33 4.48 -2.36
N LYS A 157 10.30 5.59 -3.07
CA LYS A 157 9.40 6.70 -2.84
C LYS A 157 8.63 6.98 -4.12
N PHE A 158 7.37 6.58 -4.15
CA PHE A 158 6.47 6.85 -5.27
C PHE A 158 6.06 8.32 -5.27
N GLY A 159 6.19 9.00 -6.41
CA GLY A 159 5.73 10.38 -6.58
C GLY A 159 6.62 11.45 -5.94
N GLN A 160 7.85 11.12 -5.52
CA GLN A 160 8.87 12.16 -5.44
C GLN A 160 9.41 12.37 -6.85
N ILE A 161 9.25 13.59 -7.36
CA ILE A 161 10.09 14.06 -8.47
C ILE A 161 11.53 13.75 -8.03
N GLU A 162 12.38 13.21 -8.91
CA GLU A 162 13.75 12.82 -8.55
C GLU A 162 14.39 13.94 -7.70
N PRO A 163 15.18 13.63 -6.66
CA PRO A 163 15.76 14.66 -5.79
C PRO A 163 16.47 15.76 -6.59
N GLU A 164 17.04 15.39 -7.74
CA GLU A 164 17.61 16.29 -8.75
C GLU A 164 16.58 17.31 -9.25
N PHE A 165 15.39 16.87 -9.64
CA PHE A 165 14.31 17.72 -10.11
C PHE A 165 13.72 18.64 -9.02
N GLU A 166 13.62 18.18 -7.77
CA GLU A 166 13.19 19.01 -6.63
C GLU A 166 14.23 20.11 -6.35
N ILE A 167 15.52 19.77 -6.37
CA ILE A 167 16.62 20.74 -6.22
C ILE A 167 16.62 21.72 -7.41
N LEU A 168 16.40 21.25 -8.64
CA LEU A 168 16.31 22.11 -9.83
C LEU A 168 15.14 23.10 -9.70
N SER A 169 13.98 22.66 -9.20
CA SER A 169 12.82 23.52 -8.94
C SER A 169 13.11 24.57 -7.86
N LEU A 170 13.76 24.18 -6.75
CA LEU A 170 14.17 25.11 -5.70
C LEU A 170 15.18 26.14 -6.19
N ILE A 171 16.12 25.74 -7.06
CA ILE A 171 17.07 26.66 -7.70
C ILE A 171 16.33 27.69 -8.57
N ASP A 172 15.33 27.25 -9.33
CA ASP A 172 14.53 28.14 -10.19
C ASP A 172 13.68 29.12 -9.38
N GLU A 173 13.10 28.67 -8.27
CA GLU A 173 12.34 29.51 -7.33
C GLU A 173 13.24 30.58 -6.70
N VAL A 174 14.39 30.19 -6.13
CA VAL A 174 15.36 31.13 -5.55
C VAL A 174 15.90 32.10 -6.61
N THR A 175 16.10 31.65 -7.85
CA THR A 175 16.55 32.52 -8.94
C THR A 175 15.52 33.62 -9.21
N LYS A 176 14.23 33.27 -9.21
CA LYS A 176 13.13 34.22 -9.40
C LYS A 176 13.02 35.21 -8.24
N GLU A 177 13.07 34.73 -7.00
CA GLU A 177 13.07 35.60 -5.81
C GLU A 177 14.23 36.61 -5.82
N ILE A 178 15.42 36.18 -6.23
CA ILE A 178 16.59 37.07 -6.34
C ILE A 178 16.41 38.10 -7.47
N GLN A 179 15.82 37.70 -8.60
CA GLN A 179 15.50 38.64 -9.70
C GLN A 179 14.52 39.73 -9.22
N ASP A 180 13.52 39.36 -8.44
CA ASP A 180 12.47 40.25 -7.94
C ASP A 180 12.90 41.07 -6.69
N SER A 181 13.99 40.68 -6.02
CA SER A 181 14.49 41.35 -4.81
C SER A 181 15.01 42.79 -5.05
N GLN A 182 15.13 43.61 -4.01
CA GLN A 182 15.73 44.96 -4.10
C GLN A 182 17.25 44.95 -3.81
N ILE A 183 17.98 43.94 -4.31
CA ILE A 183 19.43 43.81 -4.16
C ILE A 183 20.17 44.59 -5.26
N GLU A 184 21.38 45.08 -4.97
CA GLU A 184 22.27 45.73 -5.95
C GLU A 184 22.45 44.88 -7.24
N PRO A 185 22.37 45.48 -8.45
CA PRO A 185 22.41 44.74 -9.72
C PRO A 185 23.61 43.81 -9.86
N TYR A 186 24.80 44.26 -9.47
CA TYR A 186 26.03 43.47 -9.54
C TYR A 186 25.97 42.22 -8.63
N LYS A 187 25.37 42.33 -7.44
CA LYS A 187 25.21 41.20 -6.51
C LYS A 187 24.16 40.21 -7.05
N LYS A 188 23.08 40.69 -7.67
CA LYS A 188 22.07 39.83 -8.32
C LYS A 188 22.69 38.97 -9.41
N THR A 189 23.40 39.58 -10.36
CA THR A 189 24.03 38.85 -11.46
C THR A 189 24.96 37.76 -10.95
N ARG A 190 25.79 38.08 -9.94
CA ARG A 190 26.71 37.13 -9.32
C ARG A 190 26.01 35.95 -8.64
N ILE A 191 24.84 36.16 -8.03
CA ILE A 191 24.06 35.07 -7.38
C ILE A 191 23.42 34.18 -8.45
N VAL A 192 22.80 34.78 -9.48
CA VAL A 192 22.17 34.03 -10.57
C VAL A 192 23.19 33.18 -11.35
N GLU A 193 24.39 33.70 -11.60
CA GLU A 193 25.48 32.93 -12.23
C GLU A 193 25.90 31.70 -11.41
N LYS A 194 25.97 31.84 -10.07
CA LYS A 194 26.28 30.71 -9.18
C LYS A 194 25.19 29.66 -9.18
N LEU A 195 23.92 30.08 -9.15
CA LEU A 195 22.76 29.19 -9.23
C LEU A 195 22.70 28.47 -10.58
N SER A 196 22.97 29.16 -11.69
CA SER A 196 23.06 28.54 -13.02
C SER A 196 24.19 27.52 -13.11
N THR A 197 25.33 27.78 -12.46
CA THR A 197 26.44 26.83 -12.40
C THR A 197 26.08 25.58 -11.59
N LEU A 198 25.34 25.73 -10.49
CA LEU A 198 24.81 24.60 -9.71
C LEU A 198 23.83 23.79 -10.55
N LYS A 199 22.91 24.45 -11.25
CA LYS A 199 21.94 23.82 -12.15
C LYS A 199 22.63 22.91 -13.18
N LYS A 200 23.65 23.42 -13.88
CA LYS A 200 24.43 22.66 -14.87
C LYS A 200 25.22 21.48 -14.30
N LYS A 201 25.53 21.47 -13.01
CA LYS A 201 26.21 20.35 -12.35
C LYS A 201 25.25 19.27 -11.86
N LEU A 202 23.96 19.58 -11.76
CA LEU A 202 22.90 18.65 -11.36
C LEU A 202 22.24 17.99 -12.58
N ASP A 203 22.27 18.65 -13.73
CA ASP A 203 21.71 18.19 -15.01
C ASP A 203 22.69 17.27 -15.80
N ILE A 204 23.48 16.43 -15.10
CA ILE A 204 24.51 15.53 -15.68
C ILE A 204 23.88 14.25 -16.24
#